data_AF-A0A518GTT0-F1
#
_entry.id   AF-A0A518GTT0-F1
#
_cell.length_a   1.000
_cell.length_b   1.000
_cell.length_c   1.000
_cell.angle_alpha   90.00
_cell.angle_beta   90.00
_cell.angle_gamma   90.00
#
_symmetry.space_group_name_H-M   'P 1'
#
loop_
_entity.id
_entity.type
_entity.pdbx_description
1 polymer ?
#
loop_
_entity_poly.entity_id
_entity_poly.type
_entity_poly.pdbx_seq_one_letter_code
_entity_poly.pdbx_strand_id
1 'polypeptide(L)'
;MEAMPIVLIGGGIFVLGLLAVMALFLLRLLSTPAERDPVDQHELQQRRDERKARFQKLLTDLPTSTRDEIIDLIGQRQKIAAIKVLRDATGMGLREAKEAVELLE
;
A
#
# COMPACT_ATOMS: atom_id res chain seq x y z
N MET A 1 -19.26 63.24 17.77
CA MET A 1 -18.24 63.48 16.72
C MET A 1 -17.47 62.19 16.55
N GLU A 2 -18.12 61.29 15.80
CA GLU A 2 -17.62 60.17 14.99
C GLU A 2 -16.31 59.50 15.44
N ALA A 3 -16.44 58.48 16.27
CA ALA A 3 -15.48 57.38 16.29
C ALA A 3 -15.76 56.44 15.11
N MET A 4 -14.68 55.79 14.65
CA MET A 4 -14.58 54.56 13.84
C MET A 4 -14.33 54.77 12.32
N PRO A 5 -13.63 53.83 11.65
CA PRO A 5 -12.46 53.07 12.08
C PRO A 5 -11.43 52.85 10.95
N ILE A 6 -10.27 52.34 11.36
CA ILE A 6 -9.04 51.97 10.62
C ILE A 6 -9.23 50.80 9.61
N VAL A 7 -10.39 50.66 8.97
CA VAL A 7 -10.76 49.48 8.15
C VAL A 7 -10.19 49.51 6.72
N LEU A 8 -9.65 50.63 6.25
CA LEU A 8 -9.25 50.78 4.84
C LEU A 8 -7.93 50.05 4.48
N ILE A 9 -7.05 49.76 5.44
CA ILE A 9 -5.76 49.08 5.17
C ILE A 9 -5.94 47.55 5.08
N GLY A 10 -7.01 47.00 5.68
CA GLY A 10 -7.31 45.56 5.62
C GLY A 10 -7.80 45.08 4.25
N GLY A 11 -8.45 45.95 3.47
CA GLY A 11 -9.06 45.59 2.19
C GLY A 11 -8.05 45.26 1.09
N GLY A 12 -6.96 46.02 0.97
CA GLY A 12 -5.96 45.84 -0.09
C GLY A 12 -5.17 44.54 0.02
N ILE A 13 -4.73 44.21 1.25
CA ILE A 13 -4.02 42.95 1.52
C ILE A 13 -4.96 41.76 1.33
N PHE A 14 -6.24 41.91 1.70
CA PHE A 14 -7.25 40.87 1.49
C PHE A 14 -7.51 40.62 0.00
N VAL A 15 -7.61 41.67 -0.82
CA VAL A 15 -7.79 41.55 -2.27
C VAL A 15 -6.55 40.95 -2.93
N LEU A 16 -5.34 41.38 -2.56
CA LEU A 16 -4.09 40.80 -3.08
C LEU A 16 -3.95 39.33 -2.69
N GLY A 17 -4.31 38.99 -1.45
CA GLY A 17 -4.34 37.60 -0.98
C GLY A 17 -5.38 36.76 -1.72
N LEU A 18 -6.57 37.30 -1.94
CA LEU A 18 -7.65 36.63 -2.66
C LEU A 18 -7.28 36.39 -4.13
N LEU A 19 -6.64 37.37 -4.77
CA LEU A 19 -6.11 37.23 -6.13
C LEU A 19 -4.99 36.20 -6.19
N ALA A 20 -4.09 36.16 -5.20
CA ALA A 20 -3.04 35.16 -5.14
C ALA A 20 -3.61 33.73 -4.98
N VAL A 21 -4.63 33.55 -4.13
CA VAL A 21 -5.35 32.28 -3.95
C VAL A 21 -6.09 31.89 -5.23
N MET A 22 -6.77 32.84 -5.87
CA MET A 22 -7.49 32.62 -7.12
C MET A 22 -6.54 32.25 -8.26
N ALA A 23 -5.36 32.87 -8.34
CA ALA A 23 -4.31 32.53 -9.29
C ALA A 23 -3.74 31.13 -9.03
N LEU A 24 -3.52 30.76 -7.76
CA LEU A 24 -3.12 29.41 -7.36
C LEU A 24 -4.17 28.36 -7.74
N PHE A 25 -5.44 28.71 -7.60
CA PHE A 25 -6.58 27.87 -7.98
C PHE A 25 -6.70 27.71 -9.49
N LEU A 26 -6.54 28.79 -10.26
CA LEU A 26 -6.48 28.76 -11.72
C LEU A 26 -5.27 27.94 -12.23
N LEU A 27 -4.12 28.07 -11.55
CA LEU A 27 -2.92 27.30 -11.84
C LEU A 27 -3.13 25.80 -11.58
N ARG A 28 -3.86 25.45 -10.50
CA ARG A 28 -4.30 24.07 -10.22
C ARG A 28 -5.29 23.56 -11.26
N LEU A 29 -6.16 24.41 -11.79
CA LEU A 29 -7.18 24.02 -12.75
C LEU A 29 -6.59 23.70 -14.13
N LEU A 30 -5.53 24.40 -14.55
CA LEU A 30 -4.77 24.06 -15.77
C LEU A 30 -3.74 22.93 -15.57
N SER A 31 -3.44 22.57 -14.32
CA SER A 31 -2.53 21.47 -13.96
C SER A 31 -3.29 20.12 -13.92
N THR A 32 -3.57 19.62 -15.11
CA THR A 32 -4.15 18.32 -15.50
C THR A 32 -3.70 17.12 -14.64
N PRO A 33 -4.60 16.21 -14.22
CA PRO A 33 -4.27 14.81 -14.19
C PRO A 33 -4.57 14.24 -15.57
N ALA A 34 -3.52 14.05 -16.40
CA ALA A 34 -3.60 13.02 -17.42
C ALA A 34 -3.94 11.72 -16.69
N GLU A 35 -5.08 11.14 -17.03
CA GLU A 35 -5.59 9.89 -16.49
C GLU A 35 -4.59 8.77 -16.83
N ARG A 36 -3.53 8.68 -16.02
CA ARG A 36 -2.74 7.47 -15.90
C ARG A 36 -3.69 6.47 -15.29
N ASP A 37 -4.10 5.50 -16.09
CA ASP A 37 -4.75 4.26 -15.66
C ASP A 37 -4.11 3.82 -14.34
N PRO A 38 -4.73 4.13 -13.19
CA PRO A 38 -4.19 3.73 -11.93
C PRO A 38 -4.49 2.26 -11.89
N VAL A 39 -3.50 1.40 -12.16
CA VAL A 39 -3.59 -0.04 -11.94
C VAL A 39 -4.33 -0.20 -10.61
N ASP A 40 -5.57 -0.69 -10.69
CA ASP A 40 -6.52 -0.54 -9.61
C ASP A 40 -5.91 -1.21 -8.38
N GLN A 41 -5.49 -0.38 -7.42
CA GLN A 41 -4.71 -0.88 -6.29
C GLN A 41 -5.56 -1.86 -5.48
N HIS A 42 -6.89 -1.75 -5.56
CA HIS A 42 -7.82 -2.69 -4.98
C HIS A 42 -7.73 -4.06 -5.66
N GLU A 43 -7.58 -4.12 -6.97
CA GLU A 43 -7.41 -5.39 -7.71
C GLU A 43 -6.07 -6.07 -7.35
N LEU A 44 -4.99 -5.30 -7.27
CA LEU A 44 -3.67 -5.84 -6.88
C LEU A 44 -3.67 -6.38 -5.44
N GLN A 45 -4.31 -5.65 -4.52
CA GLN A 45 -4.43 -6.07 -3.13
C GLN A 45 -5.28 -7.34 -3.02
N GLN A 46 -6.43 -7.40 -3.69
CA GLN A 46 -7.28 -8.59 -3.74
C GLN A 46 -6.50 -9.82 -4.24
N ARG A 47 -5.76 -9.68 -5.34
CA ARG A 47 -4.92 -10.78 -5.86
C ARG A 47 -3.86 -11.23 -4.85
N ARG A 48 -3.25 -10.32 -4.10
CA ARG A 48 -2.28 -10.67 -3.05
C ARG A 48 -2.96 -11.39 -1.89
N ASP A 49 -4.12 -10.91 -1.46
CA ASP A 49 -4.86 -11.47 -0.33
C ASP A 49 -5.38 -12.88 -0.64
N GLU A 50 -5.91 -13.10 -1.84
CA GLU A 50 -6.32 -14.42 -2.32
C GLU A 50 -5.14 -15.41 -2.33
N ARG A 51 -3.97 -14.97 -2.83
CA ARG A 51 -2.77 -15.81 -2.85
C ARG A 51 -2.27 -16.11 -1.44
N LYS A 52 -2.31 -15.13 -0.53
CA LYS A 52 -1.97 -15.31 0.88
C LYS A 52 -2.94 -16.28 1.57
N ALA A 53 -4.24 -16.15 1.32
CA ALA A 53 -5.27 -17.05 1.84
C ALA A 53 -5.10 -18.49 1.33
N ARG A 54 -4.77 -18.66 0.04
CA ARG A 54 -4.46 -19.99 -0.53
C ARG A 54 -3.29 -20.64 0.20
N PHE A 55 -2.24 -19.87 0.51
CA PHE A 55 -1.11 -20.40 1.27
C PHE A 55 -1.45 -20.66 2.74
N GLN A 56 -2.19 -19.77 3.39
CA GLN A 56 -2.72 -19.98 4.74
C GLN A 56 -3.50 -21.30 4.84
N LYS A 57 -4.29 -21.61 3.81
CA LYS A 57 -5.01 -22.88 3.71
C LYS A 57 -4.05 -24.06 3.57
N LEU A 58 -3.03 -23.97 2.71
CA LEU A 58 -1.98 -25.01 2.59
C LEU A 58 -1.29 -25.28 3.94
N LEU A 59 -0.93 -24.22 4.68
CA LEU A 59 -0.35 -24.36 6.01
C LEU A 59 -1.30 -25.02 6.99
N THR A 60 -2.61 -24.73 6.88
CA THR A 60 -3.63 -25.33 7.72
C THR A 60 -3.79 -26.84 7.49
N ASP A 61 -3.58 -27.28 6.24
CA ASP A 61 -3.65 -28.69 5.83
C ASP A 61 -2.36 -29.47 6.20
N LEU A 62 -1.26 -28.78 6.55
CA LEU A 62 0.00 -29.39 6.97
C LEU A 62 0.00 -29.83 8.45
N PRO A 63 0.79 -30.87 8.80
CA PRO A 63 1.06 -31.22 10.20
C PRO A 63 1.57 -30.02 11.01
N THR A 64 1.13 -29.89 12.26
CA THR A 64 1.48 -28.76 13.14
C THR A 64 2.98 -28.57 13.27
N SER A 65 3.75 -29.65 13.47
CA SER A 65 5.22 -29.59 13.58
C SER A 65 5.91 -29.00 12.35
N THR A 66 5.44 -29.36 11.15
CA THR A 66 6.00 -28.85 9.88
C THR A 66 5.62 -27.40 9.65
N ARG A 67 4.39 -27.03 10.00
CA ARG A 67 3.91 -25.65 9.91
C ARG A 67 4.70 -24.72 10.83
N ASP A 68 4.89 -25.13 12.08
CA ASP A 68 5.63 -24.36 13.07
C ASP A 68 7.09 -24.19 12.64
N GLU A 69 7.72 -25.24 12.13
CA GLU A 69 9.07 -25.17 11.54
C GLU A 69 9.15 -24.15 10.39
N ILE A 70 8.18 -24.15 9.47
CA ILE A 70 8.15 -23.19 8.35
C ILE A 70 8.02 -21.76 8.89
N ILE A 71 7.13 -21.52 9.86
CA ILE A 71 6.91 -20.19 10.46
C ILE A 71 8.18 -19.70 11.17
N ASP A 72 8.85 -20.57 11.93
CA ASP A 72 10.09 -20.24 12.63
C ASP A 72 11.22 -19.90 11.64
N LEU A 73 11.36 -20.67 10.56
CA LEU A 73 12.35 -20.41 9.51
C LEU A 73 12.12 -19.05 8.82
N ILE A 74 10.86 -18.69 8.58
CA ILE A 74 10.49 -17.38 8.03
C ILE A 74 10.83 -16.26 9.03
N GLY A 75 10.48 -16.44 10.32
CA GLY A 75 10.81 -15.50 11.38
C GLY A 75 12.32 -15.28 11.56
N GLN A 76 13.12 -16.32 11.30
CA GLN A 76 14.59 -16.27 11.30
C GLN A 76 15.19 -15.74 9.98
N ARG A 77 14.37 -15.29 9.01
CA ARG A 77 14.77 -14.87 7.65
C ARG A 77 15.50 -15.96 6.83
N GLN A 78 15.34 -17.23 7.19
CA GLN A 78 15.94 -18.37 6.49
C GLN A 78 15.04 -18.85 5.34
N LYS A 79 14.77 -17.98 4.36
CA LYS A 79 13.80 -18.24 3.28
C LYS A 79 14.09 -19.51 2.49
N ILE A 80 15.35 -19.80 2.19
CA ILE A 80 15.73 -20.98 1.40
C ILE A 80 15.37 -22.27 2.14
N ALA A 81 15.57 -22.31 3.46
CA ALA A 81 15.19 -23.44 4.29
C ALA A 81 13.66 -23.60 4.35
N ALA A 82 12.92 -22.50 4.55
CA ALA A 82 11.46 -22.52 4.53
C ALA A 82 10.90 -23.02 3.18
N ILE A 83 11.47 -22.55 2.05
CA ILE A 83 11.11 -23.00 0.70
C ILE A 83 11.37 -24.50 0.54
N LYS A 84 12.47 -25.01 1.08
CA LYS A 84 12.81 -26.44 1.02
C LYS A 84 11.80 -27.27 1.81
N VAL A 85 11.56 -26.94 3.08
CA VAL A 85 10.62 -27.66 3.95
C VAL A 85 9.21 -27.67 3.34
N LEU A 86 8.74 -26.51 2.87
CA LEU A 86 7.42 -26.40 2.24
C LEU A 86 7.31 -27.27 0.99
N ARG A 87 8.35 -27.29 0.16
CA ARG A 87 8.38 -28.11 -1.04
C ARG A 87 8.39 -29.59 -0.73
N ASP A 88 9.20 -30.02 0.23
CA ASP A 88 9.31 -31.41 0.63
C ASP A 88 8.01 -31.92 1.25
N ALA A 89 7.26 -31.04 1.94
CA ALA A 89 5.97 -31.38 2.55
C ALA A 89 4.77 -31.39 1.58
N THR A 90 4.80 -30.59 0.51
CA THR A 90 3.66 -30.41 -0.40
C THR A 90 3.89 -30.98 -1.81
N GLY A 91 5.14 -31.24 -2.19
CA GLY A 91 5.52 -31.65 -3.56
C GLY A 91 5.42 -30.55 -4.62
N MET A 92 5.20 -29.28 -4.23
CA MET A 92 4.98 -28.18 -5.16
C MET A 92 6.23 -27.76 -5.95
N GLY A 93 6.07 -26.94 -6.98
CA GLY A 93 7.21 -26.43 -7.76
C GLY A 93 8.07 -25.44 -6.97
N LEU A 94 9.36 -25.29 -7.32
CA LEU A 94 10.26 -24.31 -6.68
C LEU A 94 9.70 -22.88 -6.75
N ARG A 95 9.13 -22.52 -7.91
CA ARG A 95 8.51 -21.21 -8.13
C ARG A 95 7.37 -20.98 -7.14
N GLU A 96 6.46 -21.94 -7.02
CA GLU A 96 5.29 -21.82 -6.16
C GLU A 96 5.71 -21.75 -4.68
N ALA A 97 6.67 -22.58 -4.26
CA ALA A 97 7.17 -22.58 -2.90
C ALA A 97 7.84 -21.26 -2.52
N LYS A 98 8.62 -20.67 -3.46
CA LYS A 98 9.19 -19.33 -3.28
C LYS A 98 8.10 -18.28 -3.12
N GLU A 99 7.12 -18.28 -4.02
CA GLU A 99 6.02 -17.32 -4.00
C GLU A 99 5.20 -17.39 -2.71
N ALA A 100 5.01 -18.59 -2.17
CA ALA A 100 4.31 -18.82 -0.91
C ALA A 100 5.06 -18.22 0.28
N VAL A 101 6.38 -18.43 0.35
CA VAL A 101 7.23 -17.88 1.41
C VAL A 101 7.30 -16.34 1.33
N GLU A 102 7.39 -15.77 0.12
CA GLU A 102 7.43 -14.32 -0.09
C GLU A 102 6.12 -13.60 0.31
N LEU A 103 4.99 -14.31 0.41
CA LEU A 103 3.72 -13.72 0.86
C LEU A 103 3.60 -13.60 2.39
N LEU A 104 4.46 -14.28 3.15
CA LEU A 104 4.43 -14.29 4.61
C LEU A 104 5.54 -13.47 5.27
N GLU A 105 6.64 -13.22 4.57
CA GLU A 105 7.65 -12.24 5.01
C GLU A 105 7.08 -10.82 5.02
#